data_AF-A0A5Q4FV31-F1
#
_entry.id   AF-A0A5Q4FV31-F1
#
_cell.length_a   1.000
_cell.length_b   1.000
_cell.length_c   1.000
_cell.angle_alpha   90.00
_cell.angle_beta   90.00
_cell.angle_gamma   90.00
#
_symmetry.space_group_name_H-M   'P 1'
#
loop_
_entity.id
_entity.type
_entity.pdbx_description
1 polymer ?
#
loop_
_entity_poly.entity_id
_entity_poly.type
_entity_poly.pdbx_seq_one_letter_code
_entity_poly.pdbx_strand_id
1 'polypeptide(L)' 'ARQEGLSYSRFMHGLKLAEIEVDRKVLADLAVHEPAAFAALVTAAKGALESDAA' A
#
# COMPACT_ATOMS: atom_id res chain seq x y z
N ALA A 1 3.67 -5.93 -1.96
CA ALA A 1 2.95 -5.46 -3.17
C ALA A 1 3.03 -6.47 -4.32
N ARG A 2 4.19 -6.74 -4.94
CA ARG A 2 4.28 -7.69 -6.07
C ARG A 2 3.89 -9.13 -5.74
N GLN A 3 4.23 -9.62 -4.54
CA GLN A 3 3.79 -10.95 -4.07
C GLN A 3 2.28 -11.02 -3.82
N GLU A 4 1.63 -9.86 -3.66
CA GLU A 4 0.21 -9.70 -3.36
C GLU A 4 -0.61 -9.29 -4.60
N GLY A 5 -0.01 -9.40 -5.80
CA GLY A 5 -0.63 -9.02 -7.07
C GLY A 5 -0.73 -7.51 -7.35
N LEU A 6 -0.17 -6.66 -6.49
CA LEU A 6 -0.20 -5.20 -6.64
C LEU A 6 1.09 -4.67 -7.26
N SER A 7 0.94 -3.98 -8.39
CA SER A 7 2.00 -3.11 -8.89
C SER A 7 2.21 -1.94 -7.94
N TYR A 8 3.42 -1.37 -7.92
CA TYR A 8 3.74 -0.21 -7.09
C TYR A 8 2.77 0.97 -7.36
N SER A 9 2.44 1.20 -8.63
CA SER A 9 1.49 2.25 -9.02
C SER A 9 0.09 2.00 -8.45
N ARG A 10 -0.43 0.77 -8.51
CA ARG A 10 -1.73 0.44 -7.89
C ARG A 10 -1.67 0.57 -6.37
N PHE A 11 -0.59 0.12 -5.73
CA PHE A 11 -0.41 0.26 -4.30
C PHE A 11 -0.41 1.74 -3.86
N MET A 12 0.38 2.59 -4.52
CA MET A 12 0.39 4.04 -4.24
C MET A 12 -0.96 4.69 -4.51
N HIS A 13 -1.68 4.25 -5.54
CA HIS A 13 -3.03 4.72 -5.81
C HIS A 13 -4.00 4.33 -4.68
N GLY A 14 -3.95 3.08 -4.20
CA GLY A 14 -4.76 2.63 -3.08
C GLY A 14 -4.46 3.36 -1.77
N LEU A 15 -3.18 3.64 -1.48
CA LEU A 15 -2.82 4.48 -0.33
C LEU A 15 -3.40 5.90 -0.44
N LYS A 16 -3.36 6.48 -1.65
CA LYS A 16 -3.96 7.80 -1.90
C LYS A 16 -5.48 7.78 -1.71
N LEU A 17 -6.16 6.72 -2.18
CA LEU A 17 -7.61 6.54 -1.99
C LEU A 17 -7.99 6.31 -0.51
N ALA A 18 -7.11 5.64 0.24
CA ALA A 18 -7.24 5.48 1.68
C ALA A 18 -6.87 6.73 2.48
N GLU A 19 -6.53 7.85 1.82
CA GLU A 19 -6.04 9.09 2.43
C GLU A 19 -4.79 8.90 3.32
N ILE A 20 -3.97 7.88 3.00
CA ILE A 20 -2.72 7.58 3.69
C ILE A 20 -1.56 8.23 2.93
N GLU A 21 -1.04 9.32 3.46
CA GLU A 21 0.23 9.89 2.99
C GLU A 21 1.42 9.18 3.63
N VAL A 22 2.26 8.57 2.79
CA VAL A 22 3.52 7.96 3.22
C VAL A 22 4.66 8.39 2.30
N ASP A 23 5.82 8.71 2.88
CA ASP A 23 7.01 9.00 2.10
C ASP A 23 7.55 7.72 1.46
N ARG A 24 7.93 7.79 0.19
CA ARG A 24 8.40 6.65 -0.59
C ARG A 24 9.68 6.03 -0.03
N LYS A 25 10.55 6.83 0.59
CA LYS A 25 11.79 6.36 1.23
C LYS A 25 11.47 5.59 2.51
N VAL A 26 10.58 6.14 3.33
CA VAL A 26 10.11 5.48 4.56
C VAL A 26 9.37 4.20 4.23
N LEU A 27 8.55 4.19 3.18
CA LEU A 27 7.85 3.00 2.72
C LEU A 27 8.80 1.87 2.33
N ALA A 28 9.90 2.18 1.63
CA ALA A 28 10.89 1.19 1.23
C ALA A 28 11.63 0.61 2.44
N ASP A 29 11.97 1.47 3.41
CA ASP A 29 12.58 1.07 4.67
C ASP A 29 11.64 0.19 5.50
N LEU A 30 10.38 0.61 5.65
CA LEU A 30 9.32 -0.13 6.33
C LEU A 30 9.08 -1.50 5.71
N ALA A 31 9.12 -1.60 4.37
CA ALA A 31 8.96 -2.87 3.68
C ALA A 31 10.07 -3.90 4.01
N VAL A 32 11.26 -3.42 4.38
CA VAL A 32 12.42 -4.26 4.70
C VAL A 32 12.52 -4.54 6.21
N HIS A 33 12.31 -3.52 7.03
CA HIS A 33 12.52 -3.59 8.48
C HIS A 33 11.27 -3.94 9.28
N GLU A 34 10.08 -3.60 8.76
CA GLU A 34 8.79 -3.64 9.47
C GLU A 34 7.72 -4.33 8.60
N PRO A 35 7.87 -5.63 8.26
CA PRO A 35 6.99 -6.31 7.33
C PRO A 35 5.53 -6.36 7.80
N ALA A 36 5.29 -6.38 9.12
CA ALA A 36 3.94 -6.34 9.69
C ALA A 36 3.23 -5.00 9.42
N ALA A 37 3.94 -3.87 9.61
CA ALA A 37 3.41 -2.55 9.32
C ALA A 37 3.17 -2.37 7.80
N PHE A 38 4.09 -2.87 6.98
CA PHE A 38 3.92 -2.85 5.52
C PHE A 38 2.71 -3.69 5.07
N ALA A 39 2.46 -4.84 5.69
CA ALA A 39 1.28 -5.67 5.39
C ALA A 39 -0.04 -4.95 5.71
N ALA A 40 -0.09 -4.17 6.80
CA ALA A 40 -1.25 -3.34 7.15
C ALA A 40 -1.52 -2.28 6.07
N LEU A 41 -0.46 -1.59 5.59
CA LEU A 41 -0.59 -0.61 4.50
C LEU A 41 -1.06 -1.26 3.20
N VAL A 42 -0.57 -2.45 2.87
CA VAL A 42 -1.03 -3.22 1.69
C VAL A 42 -2.52 -3.57 1.81
N THR A 43 -2.98 -3.96 3.00
CA THR A 43 -4.39 -4.28 3.25
C THR A 43 -5.27 -3.05 3.13
N ALA A 44 -4.88 -1.92 3.71
CA ALA A 44 -5.59 -0.65 3.58
C ALA A 44 -5.68 -0.20 2.11
N ALA A 45 -4.56 -0.25 1.39
CA ALA A 45 -4.53 0.09 -0.03
C ALA A 45 -5.41 -0.84 -0.88
N LYS A 46 -5.46 -2.14 -0.56
CA LYS A 46 -6.36 -3.10 -1.23
C LYS A 46 -7.82 -2.74 -1.03
N GLY A 47 -8.25 -2.54 0.22
CA GLY A 47 -9.65 -2.22 0.52
C GLY A 47 -10.11 -0.92 -0.15
N ALA A 48 -9.24 0.09 -0.19
CA ALA A 48 -9.54 1.34 -0.89
C ALA A 48 -9.67 1.17 -2.41
N LEU A 49 -8.82 0.33 -3.04
CA LEU A 49 -8.94 0.02 -4.47
C LEU A 49 -10.18 -0.80 -4.80
N GLU A 50 -10.61 -1.70 -3.91
CA GLU A 50 -11.85 -2.46 -4.07
C GLU A 50 -13.07 -1.54 -3.98
N SER A 51 -12.99 -0.49 -3.15
CA SER A 51 -14.05 0.50 -2.99
C SER A 51 -14.16 1.46 -4.18
N ASP A 52 -13.05 1.76 -4.86
CA ASP A 52 -13.01 2.60 -6.08
C ASP A 52 -13.40 1.83 -7.36
N ALA A 53 -13.22 0.51 -7.37
CA ALA A 53 -13.58 -0.35 -8.50
C ALA A 53 -15.07 -0.75 -8.53
N ALA A 54 -15.85 -0.36 -7.51
CA ALA A 54 -17.29 -0.64 -7.37
C ALA A 54 -18.14 0.54 -7.88
#